data_AF-A0A0G0G7H8-F1
#
_entry.id   AF-A0A0G0G7H8-F1
#
_cell.length_a   1.000
_cell.length_b   1.000
_cell.length_c   1.000
_cell.angle_alpha   90.00
_cell.angle_beta   90.00
_cell.angle_gamma   90.00
#
_symmetry.space_group_name_H-M   'P 1'
#
loop_
_entity.id
_entity.type
_entity.pdbx_description
1 polymer ?
#
loop_
_entity_poly.entity_id
_entity_poly.type
_entity_poly.pdbx_seq_one_letter_code
_entity_poly.pdbx_strand_id
1 'polypeptide(L)'
;MKTLNKTDFDYISLKLASPEQIKDWSYGEVTKPETINYRTGRSERGGLFDEKIFGPEKDYECYCGKYRRIRYKDIICEKCGVEVTRSIVRRERMGHIELSTPVAHIWFLRGVPSRMSILLNISVSDLEKVIYFAGYIITKVHEDEKEKIISNLEKEYKAKLKNATDDDTRKRLKDLFSNTKKEILEIYEGKVLNEISFHHYSLKYGICFEANIGAEAIYSIFKNLDLNKLKIHTEKMIEKASIIEKEKLQKRLSLIRAMTYAGIRPEWMFLTVIPVIPPVLRPMVALDGGRHATSDLNDLYRRVINRNNRLKKLKEINAPDVILRNEKRIIQEAVDALIDNSIAKQNDSAAMSQSQKRPLKSLSDNLKSKQGLFRQNLLGKRVDYSGRSVIVVGPELRLNQCGLPKHMALELFRPFVISKILQAELAFNIRGANKLIEERTPEVWAMLEEVIQGKYVLLNRAPTLHRLGIQAFNPILIEGNAIQVHPLVCQAFNADFDGDQMAVYVPLLEEAQWEAKELMAANKNLLKPQNGDPIVHPSKDIVLGSYWMTKSVDGELG
;
A
#
# COMPACT_ATOMS: atom_id res chain seq x y z
N MET A 1 -7.69 -2.55 22.41
CA MET A 1 -6.44 -1.80 22.15
C MET A 1 -6.49 -0.48 22.89
N LYS A 2 -5.50 -0.17 23.73
CA LYS A 2 -5.32 1.17 24.31
C LYS A 2 -5.17 2.16 23.14
N THR A 3 -5.85 3.29 23.20
CA THR A 3 -5.66 4.41 22.28
C THR A 3 -4.20 4.85 22.36
N LEU A 4 -3.35 4.33 21.48
CA LEU A 4 -1.99 4.82 21.29
C LEU A 4 -2.06 6.32 21.04
N ASN A 5 -1.27 7.10 21.76
CA ASN A 5 -1.15 8.53 21.50
C ASN A 5 -0.48 8.70 20.12
N LYS A 6 -1.29 8.96 19.09
CA LYS A 6 -0.85 8.89 17.67
C LYS A 6 0.15 10.00 17.29
N THR A 7 0.38 10.97 18.17
CA THR A 7 1.22 12.15 17.92
C THR A 7 2.57 12.10 18.62
N ASP A 8 2.80 11.18 19.55
CA ASP A 8 3.99 11.17 20.41
C ASP A 8 4.70 9.81 20.31
N PHE A 9 5.62 9.69 19.35
CA PHE A 9 6.45 8.50 19.14
C PHE A 9 7.82 8.89 18.54
N ASP A 10 8.87 8.20 18.98
CA ASP A 10 10.25 8.46 18.51
C ASP A 10 10.61 7.66 17.25
N TYR A 11 10.07 6.44 17.09
CA TYR A 11 10.40 5.56 15.98
C TYR A 11 9.22 4.70 15.52
N ILE A 12 9.24 4.33 14.24
CA ILE A 12 8.31 3.38 13.63
C ILE A 12 9.11 2.15 13.22
N SER A 13 8.72 0.98 13.73
CA SER A 13 9.32 -0.31 13.35
C SER A 13 8.40 -1.11 12.43
N LEU A 14 8.98 -1.79 11.45
CA LEU A 14 8.28 -2.72 10.55
C LEU A 14 8.83 -4.14 10.74
N LYS A 15 7.94 -5.11 10.91
CA LYS A 15 8.29 -6.53 11.10
C LYS A 15 7.27 -7.42 10.38
N LEU A 16 7.69 -8.62 9.99
CA LEU A 16 6.75 -9.63 9.46
C LEU A 16 5.72 -10.00 10.53
N ALA A 17 4.45 -9.98 10.13
CA ALA A 17 3.36 -10.35 11.00
C ALA A 17 3.28 -11.88 11.11
N SER A 18 3.34 -12.40 12.32
CA SER A 18 3.05 -13.82 12.56
C SER A 18 1.53 -14.10 12.44
N PRO A 19 1.11 -15.34 12.16
CA PRO A 19 -0.30 -15.70 12.15
C PRO A 19 -1.03 -15.39 13.47
N GLU A 20 -0.34 -15.52 14.60
CA GLU A 20 -0.85 -15.20 15.94
C GLU A 20 -1.11 -13.69 16.07
N GLN A 21 -0.15 -12.85 15.66
CA GLN A 21 -0.33 -11.40 15.66
C GLN A 21 -1.49 -10.95 14.75
N ILE A 22 -1.69 -11.61 13.62
CA ILE A 22 -2.83 -11.31 12.73
C ILE A 22 -4.16 -11.66 13.43
N LYS A 23 -4.21 -12.76 14.17
CA LYS A 23 -5.38 -13.13 14.99
C LYS A 23 -5.61 -12.11 16.12
N ASP A 24 -4.55 -11.62 16.76
CA ASP A 24 -4.65 -10.60 17.82
C ASP A 24 -5.22 -9.26 17.32
N TRP A 25 -4.94 -8.88 16.06
CA TRP A 25 -5.53 -7.68 15.44
C TRP A 25 -6.99 -7.86 15.06
N SER A 26 -7.44 -9.12 14.94
CA SER A 26 -8.73 -9.43 14.37
C SER A 26 -9.84 -9.44 15.41
N TYR A 27 -11.00 -8.92 15.00
CA TYR A 27 -12.24 -8.97 15.78
C TYR A 27 -13.14 -10.15 15.40
N GLY A 28 -12.73 -10.97 14.41
CA GLY A 28 -13.48 -12.14 13.99
C GLY A 28 -13.09 -12.67 12.60
N GLU A 29 -13.44 -13.93 12.34
CA GLU A 29 -13.22 -14.59 11.05
C GLU A 29 -14.33 -14.25 10.04
N VAL A 30 -13.94 -13.85 8.83
CA VAL A 30 -14.85 -13.69 7.69
C VAL A 30 -14.98 -15.02 6.97
N THR A 31 -16.13 -15.67 7.15
CA THR A 31 -16.40 -17.00 6.59
C THR A 31 -17.14 -16.94 5.26
N LYS A 32 -17.93 -15.89 5.04
CA LYS A 32 -18.86 -15.79 3.93
C LYS A 32 -18.39 -14.80 2.85
N PRO A 33 -18.53 -15.14 1.55
CA PRO A 33 -18.16 -14.27 0.44
C PRO A 33 -19.14 -13.11 0.20
N GLU A 34 -20.34 -13.18 0.77
CA GLU A 34 -21.38 -12.18 0.59
C GLU A 34 -21.00 -10.82 1.22
N THR A 35 -21.51 -9.73 0.62
CA THR A 35 -21.25 -8.36 1.07
C THR A 35 -22.46 -7.78 1.80
N ILE A 36 -23.48 -7.42 1.04
CA ILE A 36 -24.75 -6.86 1.53
C ILE A 36 -25.91 -7.60 0.88
N ASN A 37 -27.03 -7.61 1.57
CA ASN A 37 -28.28 -8.08 1.01
C ASN A 37 -28.85 -7.02 0.06
N TYR A 38 -29.07 -7.39 -1.20
CA TYR A 38 -29.55 -6.45 -2.22
C TYR A 38 -30.98 -5.94 -1.97
N ARG A 39 -31.81 -6.66 -1.19
CA ARG A 39 -33.19 -6.24 -0.88
C ARG A 39 -33.26 -5.28 0.29
N THR A 40 -32.54 -5.59 1.37
CA THR A 40 -32.59 -4.80 2.62
C THR A 40 -31.51 -3.73 2.69
N GLY A 41 -30.50 -3.81 1.82
CA GLY A 41 -29.32 -2.95 1.85
C GLY A 41 -28.40 -3.18 3.06
N ARG A 42 -28.70 -4.17 3.91
CA ARG A 42 -27.94 -4.45 5.14
C ARG A 42 -26.80 -5.42 4.88
N SER A 43 -25.72 -5.29 5.65
CA SER A 43 -24.62 -6.25 5.64
C SER A 43 -25.05 -7.69 5.98
N GLU A 44 -24.41 -8.65 5.32
CA GLU A 44 -24.63 -10.07 5.57
C GLU A 44 -23.78 -10.56 6.76
N ARG A 45 -24.35 -11.42 7.60
CA ARG A 45 -23.66 -11.98 8.78
C ARG A 45 -22.56 -12.95 8.37
N GLY A 46 -21.37 -12.80 8.95
CA GLY A 46 -20.15 -13.54 8.59
C GLY A 46 -19.52 -13.08 7.27
N GLY A 47 -20.11 -12.09 6.59
CA GLY A 47 -19.67 -11.58 5.31
C GLY A 47 -18.59 -10.51 5.42
N LEU A 48 -18.20 -9.94 4.27
CA LEU A 48 -17.15 -8.92 4.17
C LEU A 48 -17.48 -7.59 4.86
N PHE A 49 -18.74 -7.34 5.21
CA PHE A 49 -19.19 -6.11 5.85
C PHE A 49 -19.84 -6.34 7.22
N ASP A 50 -19.71 -7.55 7.78
CA ASP A 50 -20.38 -7.98 9.01
C ASP A 50 -20.18 -6.99 10.16
N GLU A 51 -21.30 -6.51 10.71
CA GLU A 51 -21.30 -5.60 11.86
C GLU A 51 -20.75 -6.24 13.13
N LYS A 52 -20.83 -7.57 13.28
CA LYS A 52 -20.29 -8.26 14.45
C LYS A 52 -18.77 -8.13 14.51
N ILE A 53 -18.11 -8.25 13.35
CA ILE A 53 -16.65 -8.22 13.24
C ILE A 53 -16.15 -6.78 13.20
N PHE A 54 -16.70 -5.97 12.29
CA PHE A 54 -16.15 -4.64 12.01
C PHE A 54 -16.78 -3.52 12.85
N GLY A 55 -17.88 -3.78 13.55
CA GLY A 55 -18.65 -2.80 14.32
C GLY A 55 -19.88 -2.26 13.57
N PRO A 56 -20.69 -1.42 14.21
CA PRO A 56 -22.03 -1.05 13.72
C PRO A 56 -21.99 -0.08 12.53
N GLU A 57 -22.92 -0.22 11.58
CA GLU A 57 -23.03 0.69 10.42
C GLU A 57 -23.48 2.10 10.82
N LYS A 58 -24.34 2.20 11.83
CA LYS A 58 -24.87 3.46 12.37
C LYS A 58 -24.43 3.65 13.81
N ASP A 59 -24.26 4.90 14.21
CA ASP A 59 -23.81 5.23 15.56
C ASP A 59 -24.81 4.75 16.62
N TYR A 60 -24.30 3.95 17.56
CA TYR A 60 -25.07 3.38 18.68
C TYR A 60 -26.31 2.58 18.26
N GLU A 61 -26.25 1.87 17.14
CA GLU A 61 -27.29 0.94 16.69
C GLU A 61 -26.69 -0.44 16.41
N CYS A 62 -27.28 -1.49 16.97
CA CYS A 62 -26.91 -2.87 16.64
C CYS A 62 -27.66 -3.40 15.40
N TYR A 63 -27.09 -4.40 14.72
CA TYR A 63 -27.68 -5.04 13.54
C TYR A 63 -29.16 -5.42 13.68
N CYS A 64 -29.58 -6.01 14.81
CA CYS A 64 -30.98 -6.44 14.98
C CYS A 64 -31.94 -5.31 15.39
N GLY A 65 -31.44 -4.11 15.72
CA GLY A 65 -32.24 -2.99 16.20
C GLY A 65 -32.75 -3.09 17.65
N LYS A 66 -32.41 -4.16 18.41
CA LYS A 66 -32.78 -4.31 19.84
C LYS A 66 -32.23 -3.16 20.68
N TYR A 67 -30.95 -2.85 20.51
CA TYR A 67 -30.28 -1.74 21.18
C TYR A 67 -30.07 -0.60 20.18
N ARG A 68 -30.60 0.57 20.54
CA ARG A 68 -30.52 1.83 19.80
C ARG A 68 -30.34 2.98 20.79
N ARG A 69 -29.58 3.99 20.39
CA ARG A 69 -29.22 5.21 21.16
C ARG A 69 -28.04 5.00 22.11
N ILE A 70 -27.44 6.14 22.48
CA ILE A 70 -26.22 6.23 23.30
C ILE A 70 -26.32 5.61 24.70
N ARG A 71 -27.54 5.43 25.25
CA ARG A 71 -27.76 4.83 26.57
C ARG A 71 -27.27 3.37 26.69
N TYR A 72 -27.15 2.67 25.56
CA TYR A 72 -26.67 1.28 25.51
C TYR A 72 -25.21 1.19 25.03
N LYS A 73 -24.45 2.28 25.16
CA LYS A 73 -23.06 2.34 24.75
C LYS A 73 -22.25 1.20 25.39
N ASP A 74 -21.38 0.58 24.59
CA ASP A 74 -20.45 -0.49 24.95
C ASP A 74 -21.13 -1.82 25.35
N ILE A 75 -22.45 -1.95 25.16
CA ILE A 75 -23.17 -3.22 25.34
C ILE A 75 -23.03 -4.07 24.08
N ILE A 76 -22.67 -5.35 24.26
CA ILE A 76 -22.68 -6.36 23.20
C ILE A 76 -24.07 -6.98 23.11
N CYS A 77 -24.69 -6.93 21.94
CA CYS A 77 -26.04 -7.43 21.77
C CYS A 77 -26.11 -8.96 21.87
N GLU A 78 -26.92 -9.52 22.77
CA GLU A 78 -27.11 -10.97 22.91
C GLU A 78 -27.65 -11.65 21.64
N LYS A 79 -28.45 -10.94 20.83
CA LYS A 79 -29.10 -11.51 19.63
C LYS A 79 -28.23 -11.50 18.38
N CYS A 80 -27.42 -10.46 18.18
CA CYS A 80 -26.61 -10.30 16.97
C CYS A 80 -25.10 -10.24 17.23
N GLY A 81 -24.66 -10.16 18.48
CA GLY A 81 -23.25 -10.07 18.86
C GLY A 81 -22.58 -8.75 18.51
N VAL A 82 -23.34 -7.76 18.00
CA VAL A 82 -22.80 -6.45 17.62
C VAL A 82 -22.65 -5.58 18.85
N GLU A 83 -21.49 -4.97 19.00
CA GLU A 83 -21.18 -3.98 20.03
C GLU A 83 -21.76 -2.60 19.65
N VAL A 84 -22.48 -2.00 20.58
CA VAL A 84 -23.14 -0.70 20.39
C VAL A 84 -22.12 0.42 20.64
N THR A 85 -21.46 0.85 19.58
CA THR A 85 -20.45 1.94 19.62
C THR A 85 -20.62 2.90 18.43
N ARG A 86 -19.70 3.84 18.25
CA ARG A 86 -19.68 4.73 17.07
C ARG A 86 -19.23 3.95 15.84
N SER A 87 -19.83 4.24 14.69
CA SER A 87 -19.51 3.61 13.40
C SER A 87 -18.05 3.82 12.97
N ILE A 88 -17.35 4.81 13.53
CA ILE A 88 -15.93 5.09 13.25
C ILE A 88 -15.01 3.89 13.51
N VAL A 89 -15.39 2.97 14.41
CA VAL A 89 -14.61 1.74 14.66
C VAL A 89 -14.49 0.86 13.41
N ARG A 90 -15.42 0.97 12.44
CA ARG A 90 -15.37 0.26 11.14
C ARG A 90 -14.22 0.73 10.24
N ARG A 91 -13.52 1.80 10.61
CA ARG A 91 -12.29 2.26 9.95
C ARG A 91 -11.03 1.65 10.57
N GLU A 92 -11.12 1.13 11.80
CA GLU A 92 -9.96 0.66 12.58
C GLU A 92 -9.97 -0.86 12.79
N ARG A 93 -11.14 -1.50 12.93
CA ARG A 93 -11.26 -2.94 13.21
C ARG A 93 -10.91 -3.79 12.00
N MET A 94 -9.96 -4.71 12.17
CA MET A 94 -9.60 -5.70 11.15
C MET A 94 -10.35 -7.01 11.35
N GLY A 95 -10.62 -7.71 10.24
CA GLY A 95 -11.08 -9.10 10.24
C GLY A 95 -9.92 -10.02 9.87
N HIS A 96 -10.15 -11.33 9.85
CA HIS A 96 -9.21 -12.28 9.26
C HIS A 96 -9.93 -13.39 8.49
N ILE A 97 -9.18 -14.10 7.65
CA ILE A 97 -9.62 -15.32 6.96
C ILE A 97 -8.62 -16.41 7.35
N GLU A 98 -9.11 -17.51 7.90
CA GLU A 98 -8.28 -18.69 8.17
C GLU A 98 -8.21 -19.56 6.91
N LEU A 99 -7.01 -19.71 6.36
CA LEU A 99 -6.78 -20.49 5.15
C LEU A 99 -6.73 -21.97 5.47
N SER A 100 -7.30 -22.77 4.58
CA SER A 100 -7.31 -24.23 4.69
C SER A 100 -5.95 -24.86 4.39
N THR A 101 -5.03 -24.08 3.80
CA THR A 101 -3.67 -24.48 3.44
C THR A 101 -2.75 -23.26 3.51
N PRO A 102 -1.47 -23.43 3.89
CA PRO A 102 -0.51 -22.34 3.86
C PRO A 102 -0.27 -21.86 2.43
N VAL A 103 -0.16 -20.55 2.26
CA VAL A 103 0.03 -19.87 0.98
C VAL A 103 1.31 -19.05 1.06
N ALA A 104 2.18 -19.13 0.06
CA ALA A 104 3.41 -18.34 0.03
C ALA A 104 3.07 -16.86 -0.21
N HIS A 105 3.69 -15.94 0.53
CA HIS A 105 3.48 -14.52 0.28
C HIS A 105 4.28 -14.07 -0.95
N ILE A 106 3.58 -13.53 -1.96
CA ILE A 106 4.15 -13.18 -3.28
C ILE A 106 5.41 -12.30 -3.22
N TRP A 107 5.48 -11.32 -2.31
CA TRP A 107 6.66 -10.46 -2.17
C TRP A 107 7.95 -11.21 -1.78
N PHE A 108 7.87 -12.29 -1.00
CA PHE A 108 9.06 -13.07 -0.62
C PHE A 108 9.39 -14.15 -1.65
N LEU A 109 8.41 -14.55 -2.45
CA LEU A 109 8.55 -15.51 -3.54
C LEU A 109 9.12 -14.86 -4.81
N ARG A 110 8.41 -13.87 -5.37
CA ARG A 110 8.72 -13.22 -6.66
C ARG A 110 9.46 -11.88 -6.53
N GLY A 111 9.63 -11.36 -5.32
CA GLY A 111 10.43 -10.16 -5.11
C GLY A 111 11.85 -10.36 -5.63
N VAL A 112 12.44 -9.31 -6.21
CA VAL A 112 13.83 -9.36 -6.70
C VAL A 112 14.73 -8.64 -5.68
N PRO A 113 15.63 -9.34 -4.96
CA PRO A 113 15.85 -10.79 -4.97
C PRO A 113 14.88 -11.58 -4.06
N SER A 114 14.61 -12.83 -4.44
CA SER A 114 13.63 -13.69 -3.73
C SER A 114 14.21 -14.17 -2.41
N ARG A 115 13.54 -13.81 -1.30
CA ARG A 115 14.03 -14.13 0.05
C ARG A 115 13.94 -15.62 0.33
N MET A 116 12.88 -16.28 -0.17
CA MET A 116 12.68 -17.71 -0.02
C MET A 116 13.73 -18.52 -0.81
N SER A 117 14.01 -18.12 -2.05
CA SER A 117 15.03 -18.73 -2.90
C SER A 117 16.43 -18.61 -2.28
N ILE A 118 16.79 -17.42 -1.79
CA ILE A 118 18.07 -17.20 -1.10
C ILE A 118 18.19 -18.10 0.13
N LEU A 119 17.14 -18.22 0.93
CA LEU A 119 17.17 -19.00 2.17
C LEU A 119 17.34 -20.51 1.90
N LEU A 120 16.64 -21.05 0.91
CA LEU A 120 16.72 -22.47 0.51
C LEU A 120 17.94 -22.79 -0.38
N ASN A 121 18.59 -21.77 -0.95
CA ASN A 121 19.62 -21.94 -1.97
C ASN A 121 19.11 -22.70 -3.23
N ILE A 122 17.86 -22.45 -3.62
CA ILE A 122 17.20 -23.02 -4.81
C ILE A 122 16.94 -21.89 -5.82
N SER A 123 16.91 -22.20 -7.12
CA SER A 123 16.56 -21.21 -8.15
C SER A 123 15.12 -20.69 -7.96
N VAL A 124 14.86 -19.44 -8.38
CA VAL A 124 13.51 -18.85 -8.28
C VAL A 124 12.51 -19.65 -9.13
N SER A 125 12.89 -20.05 -10.34
CA SER A 125 12.04 -20.83 -11.24
C SER A 125 11.65 -22.19 -10.65
N ASP A 126 12.58 -22.88 -9.99
CA ASP A 126 12.26 -24.18 -9.41
C ASP A 126 11.41 -24.04 -8.15
N LEU A 127 11.61 -22.97 -7.37
CA LEU A 127 10.75 -22.66 -6.23
C LEU A 127 9.31 -22.34 -6.67
N GLU A 128 9.14 -21.59 -7.76
CA GLU A 128 7.81 -21.32 -8.35
C GLU A 128 7.13 -22.61 -8.82
N LYS A 129 7.85 -23.50 -9.51
CA LYS A 129 7.30 -24.79 -9.92
C LYS A 129 6.74 -25.57 -8.74
N VAL A 130 7.44 -25.58 -7.60
CA VAL A 130 6.97 -26.29 -6.40
C VAL A 130 5.71 -25.63 -5.82
N ILE A 131 5.70 -24.30 -5.68
CA ILE A 131 4.58 -23.57 -5.05
C ILE A 131 3.30 -23.66 -5.90
N TYR A 132 3.42 -23.55 -7.22
CA TYR A 132 2.28 -23.61 -8.15
C TYR A 132 1.95 -25.04 -8.62
N PHE A 133 2.41 -26.06 -7.89
CA PHE A 133 2.08 -27.47 -8.13
C PHE A 133 2.52 -28.03 -9.50
N ALA A 134 3.60 -27.51 -10.08
CA ALA A 134 4.21 -28.02 -11.33
C ALA A 134 5.43 -28.94 -11.11
N GLY A 135 6.00 -28.98 -9.89
CA GLY A 135 7.14 -29.82 -9.55
C GLY A 135 7.17 -30.21 -8.08
N TYR A 136 7.87 -31.31 -7.78
CA TYR A 136 8.03 -31.85 -6.43
C TYR A 136 9.38 -31.45 -5.86
N ILE A 137 9.45 -31.19 -4.56
CA ILE A 137 10.70 -30.97 -3.83
C ILE A 137 10.99 -32.17 -2.94
N ILE A 138 12.23 -32.67 -2.99
CA ILE A 138 12.68 -33.73 -2.11
C ILE A 138 12.84 -33.14 -0.70
N THR A 139 12.00 -33.60 0.24
CA THR A 139 11.99 -33.11 1.62
C THR A 139 12.93 -33.89 2.53
N LYS A 140 13.10 -35.18 2.27
CA LYS A 140 13.92 -36.07 3.10
C LYS A 140 14.57 -37.14 2.24
N VAL A 141 15.82 -37.47 2.53
CA VAL A 141 16.55 -38.58 1.89
C VAL A 141 16.99 -39.56 2.95
N HIS A 142 16.73 -40.85 2.71
CA HIS A 142 17.20 -41.95 3.54
C HIS A 142 18.58 -42.39 3.06
N GLU A 143 19.63 -41.87 3.68
CA GLU A 143 21.02 -42.14 3.28
C GLU A 143 21.37 -43.63 3.36
N ASP A 144 20.91 -44.34 4.40
CA ASP A 144 21.16 -45.79 4.58
C ASP A 144 20.65 -46.63 3.39
N GLU A 145 19.42 -46.35 2.95
CA GLU A 145 18.80 -47.07 1.83
C GLU A 145 19.46 -46.66 0.50
N LYS A 146 19.83 -45.39 0.37
CA LYS A 146 20.58 -44.89 -0.79
C LYS A 146 21.91 -45.61 -0.94
N GLU A 147 22.67 -45.80 0.14
CA GLU A 147 23.94 -46.55 0.11
C GLU A 147 23.74 -48.02 -0.23
N LYS A 148 22.70 -48.66 0.32
CA LYS A 148 22.35 -50.05 -0.03
C LYS A 148 22.08 -50.19 -1.52
N ILE A 149 21.29 -49.29 -2.12
CA ILE A 149 21.01 -49.31 -3.56
C ILE A 149 22.27 -49.11 -4.38
N ILE A 150 23.15 -48.16 -4.00
CA ILE A 150 24.43 -47.97 -4.68
C ILE A 150 25.28 -49.25 -4.61
N SER A 151 25.34 -49.90 -3.45
CA SER A 151 26.10 -51.14 -3.26
C SER A 151 25.54 -52.30 -4.10
N ASN A 152 24.22 -52.41 -4.21
CA ASN A 152 23.55 -53.44 -5.01
C ASN A 152 23.75 -53.18 -6.51
N LEU A 153 23.68 -51.92 -6.95
CA LEU A 153 23.98 -51.51 -8.32
C LEU A 153 25.42 -51.87 -8.70
N GLU A 154 26.38 -51.66 -7.78
CA GLU A 154 27.79 -52.02 -8.01
C GLU A 154 28.01 -53.53 -8.09
N LYS A 155 27.29 -54.32 -7.30
CA LYS A 155 27.31 -55.80 -7.40
C LYS A 155 26.71 -56.29 -8.71
N GLU A 156 25.57 -55.74 -9.12
CA GLU A 156 24.90 -56.09 -10.37
C GLU A 156 25.76 -55.73 -11.60
N TYR A 157 26.39 -54.56 -11.57
CA TYR A 157 27.33 -54.14 -12.61
C TYR A 157 28.52 -55.10 -12.72
N LYS A 158 29.16 -55.46 -11.59
CA LYS A 158 30.28 -56.42 -11.58
C LYS A 158 29.87 -57.80 -12.08
N ALA A 159 28.66 -58.27 -11.78
CA ALA A 159 28.15 -59.54 -12.27
C ALA A 159 27.91 -59.50 -13.79
N LYS A 160 27.28 -58.45 -14.32
CA LYS A 160 27.04 -58.28 -15.76
C LYS A 160 28.33 -58.07 -16.55
N LEU A 161 29.35 -57.44 -15.96
CA LEU A 161 30.67 -57.27 -16.58
C LEU A 161 31.39 -58.62 -16.77
N LYS A 162 31.25 -59.56 -15.82
CA LYS A 162 31.85 -60.90 -15.90
C LYS A 162 31.20 -61.77 -16.99
N ASN A 163 29.92 -61.57 -17.28
CA ASN A 163 29.17 -62.33 -18.29
C ASN A 163 29.25 -61.74 -19.70
N ALA A 164 29.90 -60.57 -19.89
CA ALA A 164 30.00 -59.88 -21.17
C ALA A 164 31.29 -60.26 -21.92
N THR A 165 31.14 -60.92 -23.07
CA THR A 165 32.24 -61.34 -23.98
C THR A 165 32.63 -60.26 -25.00
N ASP A 166 31.70 -59.38 -25.41
CA ASP A 166 31.93 -58.38 -26.46
C ASP A 166 32.33 -57.01 -25.90
N ASP A 167 33.33 -56.37 -26.52
CA ASP A 167 33.89 -55.09 -26.05
C ASP A 167 32.90 -53.91 -26.17
N ASP A 168 31.99 -53.97 -27.15
CA ASP A 168 30.91 -52.97 -27.31
C ASP A 168 29.85 -53.08 -26.19
N THR A 169 29.55 -54.29 -25.72
CA THR A 169 28.61 -54.51 -24.61
C THR A 169 29.18 -54.01 -23.28
N ARG A 170 30.50 -54.13 -23.07
CA ARG A 170 31.18 -53.58 -21.89
C ARG A 170 31.13 -52.06 -21.84
N LYS A 171 31.29 -51.38 -22.98
CA LYS A 171 31.16 -49.91 -23.07
C LYS A 171 29.73 -49.47 -22.73
N ARG A 172 28.71 -50.09 -23.33
CA ARG A 172 27.30 -49.78 -23.03
C ARG A 172 26.94 -50.00 -21.55
N LEU A 173 27.40 -51.10 -20.96
CA LEU A 173 27.18 -51.38 -19.53
C LEU A 173 27.85 -50.33 -18.63
N LYS A 174 29.05 -49.86 -18.99
CA LYS A 174 29.76 -48.81 -18.25
C LYS A 174 29.01 -47.48 -18.32
N ASP A 175 28.49 -47.12 -19.49
CA ASP A 175 27.70 -45.90 -19.66
C ASP A 175 26.39 -45.96 -18.87
N LEU A 176 25.67 -47.08 -18.94
CA LEU A 176 24.45 -47.33 -18.15
C LEU A 176 24.69 -47.25 -16.65
N PHE A 177 25.76 -47.87 -16.15
CA PHE A 177 26.14 -47.78 -14.74
C PHE A 177 26.49 -46.34 -14.34
N SER A 178 27.24 -45.63 -15.19
CA SER A 178 27.61 -44.24 -14.90
C SER A 178 26.38 -43.32 -14.85
N ASN A 179 25.41 -43.53 -15.73
CA ASN A 179 24.18 -42.74 -15.78
C ASN A 179 23.26 -43.05 -14.59
N THR A 180 23.05 -44.32 -14.25
CA THR A 180 22.25 -44.70 -13.07
C THR A 180 22.90 -44.28 -11.76
N LYS A 181 24.24 -44.35 -11.66
CA LYS A 181 24.96 -43.81 -10.48
C LYS A 181 24.81 -42.29 -10.38
N LYS A 182 24.84 -41.56 -11.50
CA LYS A 182 24.53 -40.11 -11.52
C LYS A 182 23.09 -39.83 -11.09
N GLU A 183 22.10 -40.57 -11.59
CA GLU A 183 20.69 -40.43 -11.18
C GLU A 183 20.54 -40.56 -9.66
N ILE A 184 21.14 -41.58 -9.05
CA ILE A 184 21.06 -41.79 -7.60
C ILE A 184 21.77 -40.65 -6.84
N LEU A 185 22.91 -40.16 -7.33
CA LEU A 185 23.63 -39.05 -6.72
C LEU A 185 22.86 -37.73 -6.79
N GLU A 186 22.03 -37.52 -7.82
CA GLU A 186 21.17 -36.34 -7.96
C GLU A 186 20.02 -36.27 -6.94
N ILE A 187 19.77 -37.35 -6.19
CA ILE A 187 18.79 -37.38 -5.09
C ILE A 187 19.42 -36.75 -3.84
N TYR A 188 19.14 -35.46 -3.61
CA TYR A 188 19.52 -34.74 -2.39
C TYR A 188 18.37 -33.82 -1.94
N GLU A 189 18.39 -33.43 -0.67
CA GLU A 189 17.35 -32.57 -0.07
C GLU A 189 17.30 -31.20 -0.76
N GLY A 190 16.10 -30.74 -1.12
CA GLY A 190 15.88 -29.47 -1.83
C GLY A 190 16.02 -29.56 -3.35
N LYS A 191 16.37 -30.73 -3.92
CA LYS A 191 16.27 -30.95 -5.37
C LYS A 191 14.80 -30.89 -5.80
N VAL A 192 14.55 -30.18 -6.89
CA VAL A 192 13.22 -30.09 -7.51
C VAL A 192 13.15 -31.03 -8.70
N LEU A 193 12.08 -31.82 -8.77
CA LEU A 193 11.78 -32.78 -9.81
C LEU A 193 10.50 -32.37 -10.54
N ASN A 194 10.49 -32.41 -11.87
CA ASN A 194 9.25 -32.27 -12.64
C ASN A 194 8.38 -33.54 -12.49
N GLU A 195 7.11 -33.48 -12.88
CA GLU A 195 6.18 -34.61 -12.71
C GLU A 195 6.65 -35.92 -13.39
N ILE A 196 7.16 -35.84 -14.62
CA ILE A 196 7.69 -37.00 -15.35
C ILE A 196 8.90 -37.60 -14.62
N SER A 197 9.82 -36.74 -14.19
CA SER A 197 11.01 -37.16 -13.45
C SER A 197 10.61 -37.78 -12.11
N PHE A 198 9.70 -37.15 -11.36
CA PHE A 198 9.22 -37.68 -10.10
C PHE A 198 8.60 -39.07 -10.27
N HIS A 199 7.78 -39.29 -11.30
CA HIS A 199 7.21 -40.61 -11.57
C HIS A 199 8.29 -41.66 -11.87
N HIS A 200 9.28 -41.32 -12.69
CA HIS A 200 10.41 -42.21 -12.99
C HIS A 200 11.25 -42.55 -11.76
N TYR A 201 11.59 -41.54 -10.95
CA TYR A 201 12.36 -41.72 -9.71
C TYR A 201 11.56 -42.45 -8.62
N SER A 202 10.26 -42.20 -8.51
CA SER A 202 9.38 -42.88 -7.56
C SER A 202 9.23 -44.37 -7.89
N LEU A 203 9.20 -44.74 -9.17
CA LEU A 203 9.14 -46.15 -9.59
C LEU A 203 10.43 -46.91 -9.29
N LYS A 204 11.59 -46.28 -9.49
CA LYS A 204 12.90 -46.93 -9.31
C LYS A 204 13.45 -46.85 -7.88
N TYR A 205 13.23 -45.72 -7.21
CA TYR A 205 13.93 -45.33 -5.98
C TYR A 205 12.98 -44.83 -4.89
N GLY A 206 11.69 -45.19 -4.93
CA GLY A 206 10.68 -44.69 -3.99
C GLY A 206 10.96 -44.95 -2.51
N ILE A 207 11.85 -45.90 -2.18
CA ILE A 207 12.27 -46.19 -0.79
C ILE A 207 13.35 -45.19 -0.31
N CYS A 208 14.09 -44.56 -1.22
CA CYS A 208 15.23 -43.71 -0.87
C CYS A 208 14.87 -42.30 -0.44
N PHE A 209 13.72 -41.78 -0.83
CA PHE A 209 13.40 -40.37 -0.63
C PHE A 209 11.90 -40.12 -0.49
N GLU A 210 11.57 -39.04 0.22
CA GLU A 210 10.24 -38.47 0.29
C GLU A 210 10.23 -37.15 -0.48
N ALA A 211 9.23 -36.94 -1.34
CA ALA A 211 9.05 -35.67 -2.04
C ALA A 211 7.60 -35.17 -1.93
N ASN A 212 7.47 -33.88 -1.66
CA ASN A 212 6.20 -33.20 -1.48
C ASN A 212 6.06 -32.06 -2.49
N ILE A 213 4.85 -31.54 -2.64
CA ILE A 213 4.52 -30.49 -3.62
C ILE A 213 3.69 -29.38 -2.98
N GLY A 214 3.76 -28.18 -3.55
CA GLY A 214 2.99 -27.02 -3.11
C GLY A 214 3.68 -26.19 -2.04
N ALA A 215 3.04 -25.07 -1.70
CA ALA A 215 3.48 -24.18 -0.61
C ALA A 215 3.59 -24.89 0.75
N GLU A 216 2.80 -25.94 0.98
CA GLU A 216 2.80 -26.74 2.21
C GLU A 216 4.13 -27.46 2.45
N ALA A 217 4.74 -28.00 1.39
CA ALA A 217 6.04 -28.66 1.47
C ALA A 217 7.15 -27.70 1.91
N ILE A 218 7.16 -26.49 1.36
CA ILE A 218 8.17 -25.48 1.71
C ILE A 218 7.88 -24.89 3.09
N TYR A 219 6.61 -24.72 3.44
CA TYR A 219 6.20 -24.32 4.79
C TYR A 219 6.70 -25.30 5.84
N SER A 220 6.59 -26.62 5.61
CA SER A 220 7.13 -27.62 6.54
C SER A 220 8.66 -27.59 6.64
N ILE A 221 9.35 -27.35 5.52
CA ILE A 221 10.81 -27.17 5.52
C ILE A 221 11.18 -25.96 6.38
N PHE A 222 10.51 -24.81 6.19
CA PHE A 222 10.80 -23.59 6.95
C PHE A 222 10.44 -23.68 8.42
N LYS A 223 9.37 -24.39 8.78
CA LYS A 223 8.97 -24.62 10.17
C LYS A 223 10.01 -25.42 10.95
N ASN A 224 10.67 -26.38 10.29
CA ASN A 224 11.69 -27.24 10.90
C ASN A 224 13.12 -26.68 10.76
N LEU A 225 13.29 -25.53 10.11
CA LEU A 225 14.59 -24.94 9.80
C LEU A 225 15.19 -24.25 11.02
N ASP A 226 16.35 -24.70 11.47
CA ASP A 226 17.14 -24.03 12.51
C ASP A 226 18.10 -23.00 11.87
N LEU A 227 17.83 -21.71 12.09
CA LEU A 227 18.63 -20.62 11.53
C LEU A 227 20.07 -20.60 12.05
N ASN A 228 20.32 -21.04 13.28
CA ASN A 228 21.67 -21.04 13.85
C ASN A 228 22.54 -22.13 13.20
N LYS A 229 21.99 -23.33 13.02
CA LYS A 229 22.65 -24.40 12.26
C LYS A 229 22.89 -24.01 10.81
N LEU A 230 21.89 -23.37 10.19
CA LEU A 230 21.98 -22.91 8.81
C LEU A 230 23.07 -21.83 8.63
N LYS A 231 23.23 -20.93 9.60
CA LYS A 231 24.29 -19.92 9.62
C LYS A 231 25.67 -20.58 9.56
N ILE A 232 25.93 -21.52 10.46
CA ILE A 232 27.22 -22.25 10.54
C ILE A 232 27.48 -23.03 9.25
N HIS A 233 26.46 -23.71 8.73
CA HIS A 233 26.58 -24.45 7.47
C HIS A 233 26.91 -23.52 6.30
N THR A 234 26.24 -22.36 6.20
CA THR A 234 26.48 -21.37 5.15
C THR A 234 27.89 -20.77 5.24
N GLU A 235 28.38 -20.49 6.45
CA GLU A 235 29.76 -20.01 6.67
C GLU A 235 30.81 -21.02 6.16
N LYS A 236 30.61 -22.33 6.41
CA LYS A 236 31.47 -23.39 5.85
C LYS A 236 31.40 -23.50 4.33
N MET A 237 30.22 -23.30 3.74
CA MET A 237 30.07 -23.32 2.27
C MET A 237 30.84 -22.16 1.61
N ILE A 238 30.89 -21.00 2.26
CA ILE A 238 31.58 -19.79 1.75
C ILE A 238 33.09 -20.02 1.60
N GLU A 239 33.71 -20.81 2.49
CA GLU A 239 35.15 -21.11 2.43
C GLU A 239 35.53 -21.94 1.20
N LYS A 240 34.65 -22.83 0.76
CA LYS A 240 34.87 -23.75 -0.37
C LYS A 240 34.32 -23.23 -1.70
N ALA A 241 33.55 -22.15 -1.68
CA ALA A 241 32.80 -21.67 -2.83
C ALA A 241 33.66 -20.89 -3.84
N SER A 242 33.28 -20.99 -5.11
CA SER A 242 33.79 -20.12 -6.18
C SER A 242 33.35 -18.65 -5.98
N ILE A 243 33.98 -17.71 -6.69
CA ILE A 243 33.73 -16.26 -6.52
C ILE A 243 32.23 -15.89 -6.67
N ILE A 244 31.53 -16.44 -7.66
CA ILE A 244 30.11 -16.15 -7.93
C ILE A 244 29.20 -16.78 -6.86
N GLU A 245 29.50 -18.00 -6.45
CA GLU A 245 28.76 -18.69 -5.39
C GLU A 245 28.96 -18.03 -4.03
N LYS A 246 30.17 -17.51 -3.79
CA LYS A 246 30.52 -16.75 -2.59
C LYS A 246 29.62 -15.52 -2.42
N GLU A 247 29.37 -14.77 -3.50
CA GLU A 247 28.46 -13.62 -3.46
C GLU A 247 27.01 -14.02 -3.09
N LYS A 248 26.51 -15.12 -3.68
CA LYS A 248 25.17 -15.65 -3.35
C LYS A 248 25.07 -16.11 -1.89
N LEU A 249 26.07 -16.84 -1.41
CA LEU A 249 26.12 -17.31 -0.03
C LEU A 249 26.31 -16.18 0.98
N GLN A 250 27.03 -15.11 0.63
CA GLN A 250 27.11 -13.89 1.45
C GLN A 250 25.74 -13.20 1.58
N LYS A 251 24.97 -13.10 0.48
CA LYS A 251 23.59 -12.59 0.52
C LYS A 251 22.70 -13.47 1.42
N ARG A 252 22.86 -14.81 1.35
CA ARG A 252 22.18 -15.77 2.24
C ARG A 252 22.54 -15.57 3.70
N LEU A 253 23.83 -15.46 4.01
CA LEU A 253 24.32 -15.23 5.37
C LEU A 253 23.83 -13.90 5.95
N SER A 254 23.82 -12.84 5.13
CA SER A 254 23.26 -11.53 5.51
C SER A 254 21.77 -11.62 5.86
N LEU A 255 20.98 -12.33 5.05
CA LEU A 255 19.56 -12.56 5.32
C LEU A 255 19.34 -13.33 6.64
N ILE A 256 20.10 -14.41 6.87
CA ILE A 256 20.01 -15.20 8.10
C ILE A 256 20.32 -14.32 9.32
N ARG A 257 21.41 -13.53 9.28
CA ARG A 257 21.79 -12.61 10.36
C ARG A 257 20.68 -11.58 10.64
N ALA A 258 20.10 -11.00 9.59
CA ALA A 258 19.00 -10.05 9.73
C ALA A 258 17.75 -10.68 10.37
N MET A 259 17.39 -11.90 9.97
CA MET A 259 16.25 -12.63 10.54
C MET A 259 16.48 -13.00 12.01
N THR A 260 17.68 -13.47 12.36
CA THR A 260 18.05 -13.79 13.75
C THR A 260 18.01 -12.54 14.63
N TYR A 261 18.58 -11.42 14.16
CA TYR A 261 18.57 -10.14 14.90
C TYR A 261 17.14 -9.62 15.13
N ALA A 262 16.28 -9.69 14.11
CA ALA A 262 14.90 -9.23 14.21
C ALA A 262 13.96 -10.21 14.94
N GLY A 263 14.42 -11.41 15.31
CA GLY A 263 13.59 -12.48 15.86
C GLY A 263 12.45 -12.86 14.91
N ILE A 264 12.76 -13.04 13.63
CA ILE A 264 11.81 -13.40 12.57
C ILE A 264 11.98 -14.89 12.24
N ARG A 265 10.87 -15.62 12.23
CA ARG A 265 10.85 -17.03 11.82
C ARG A 265 10.56 -17.16 10.32
N PRO A 266 11.25 -18.05 9.58
CA PRO A 266 11.09 -18.19 8.13
C PRO A 266 9.66 -18.52 7.67
N GLU A 267 8.94 -19.32 8.45
CA GLU A 267 7.58 -19.73 8.11
C GLU A 267 6.56 -18.58 8.12
N TRP A 268 6.89 -17.42 8.73
CA TRP A 268 6.04 -16.23 8.66
C TRP A 268 6.03 -15.58 7.26
N MET A 269 6.89 -16.04 6.34
CA MET A 269 6.76 -15.71 4.91
C MET A 269 5.58 -16.42 4.24
N PHE A 270 4.95 -17.38 4.93
CA PHE A 270 3.71 -18.02 4.50
C PHE A 270 2.52 -17.47 5.30
N LEU A 271 1.40 -17.30 4.60
CA LEU A 271 0.13 -16.92 5.16
C LEU A 271 -0.69 -18.17 5.44
N THR A 272 -0.98 -18.41 6.71
CA THR A 272 -2.05 -19.32 7.16
C THR A 272 -3.31 -18.53 7.53
N VAL A 273 -3.13 -17.26 7.88
CA VAL A 273 -4.18 -16.32 8.21
C VAL A 273 -3.98 -15.06 7.37
N ILE A 274 -5.04 -14.61 6.70
CA ILE A 274 -5.01 -13.37 5.92
C ILE A 274 -5.78 -12.28 6.69
N PRO A 275 -5.17 -11.12 6.97
CA PRO A 275 -5.89 -9.99 7.52
C PRO A 275 -6.87 -9.41 6.49
N VAL A 276 -8.08 -9.06 6.94
CA VAL A 276 -9.07 -8.35 6.14
C VAL A 276 -9.10 -6.89 6.57
N ILE A 277 -8.79 -6.00 5.62
CA ILE A 277 -8.78 -4.56 5.85
C ILE A 277 -10.19 -4.04 6.27
N PRO A 278 -10.27 -3.00 7.13
CA PRO A 278 -11.55 -2.44 7.57
C PRO A 278 -12.46 -1.99 6.40
N PRO A 279 -13.79 -2.19 6.48
CA PRO A 279 -14.73 -1.91 5.39
C PRO A 279 -14.72 -0.48 4.85
N VAL A 280 -14.48 0.51 5.71
CA VAL A 280 -14.43 1.94 5.29
C VAL A 280 -13.28 2.21 4.31
N LEU A 281 -12.21 1.42 4.38
CA LEU A 281 -11.08 1.51 3.43
C LEU A 281 -11.36 0.78 2.11
N ARG A 282 -12.46 0.03 2.02
CA ARG A 282 -12.93 -0.70 0.82
C ARG A 282 -14.45 -0.51 0.63
N PRO A 283 -14.92 0.73 0.46
CA PRO A 283 -16.34 1.03 0.53
C PRO A 283 -17.14 0.37 -0.60
N MET A 284 -18.43 0.18 -0.33
CA MET A 284 -19.46 -0.14 -1.31
C MET A 284 -20.48 1.00 -1.27
N VAL A 285 -20.65 1.68 -2.40
CA VAL A 285 -21.49 2.88 -2.50
C VAL A 285 -22.66 2.59 -3.43
N ALA A 286 -23.87 2.84 -2.96
CA ALA A 286 -25.05 2.80 -3.81
C ALA A 286 -25.02 3.97 -4.79
N LEU A 287 -25.24 3.68 -6.07
CA LEU A 287 -25.42 4.66 -7.13
C LEU A 287 -26.91 4.83 -7.43
N ASP A 288 -27.26 5.96 -8.01
CA ASP A 288 -28.61 6.21 -8.49
C ASP A 288 -29.04 5.12 -9.48
N GLY A 289 -30.26 4.60 -9.32
CA GLY A 289 -30.78 3.47 -10.09
C GLY A 289 -30.50 2.08 -9.49
N GLY A 290 -30.18 1.99 -8.20
CA GLY A 290 -30.07 0.73 -7.46
C GLY A 290 -28.81 -0.10 -7.76
N ARG A 291 -27.89 0.44 -8.54
CA ARG A 291 -26.57 -0.15 -8.79
C ARG A 291 -25.65 0.11 -7.60
N HIS A 292 -24.63 -0.73 -7.43
CA HIS A 292 -23.63 -0.54 -6.40
C HIS A 292 -22.23 -0.49 -7.01
N ALA A 293 -21.46 0.53 -6.67
CA ALA A 293 -20.04 0.59 -6.94
C ALA A 293 -19.29 -0.07 -5.77
N THR A 294 -18.43 -1.03 -6.08
CA THR A 294 -17.61 -1.73 -5.07
C THR A 294 -16.14 -1.45 -5.31
N SER A 295 -15.35 -1.38 -4.23
CA SER A 295 -13.90 -1.41 -4.33
C SER A 295 -13.41 -2.75 -4.91
N ASP A 296 -12.45 -2.71 -5.84
CA ASP A 296 -11.77 -3.88 -6.43
C ASP A 296 -11.28 -4.89 -5.37
N LEU A 297 -10.89 -4.40 -4.18
CA LEU A 297 -10.45 -5.24 -3.06
C LEU A 297 -11.55 -6.22 -2.60
N ASN A 298 -12.82 -5.82 -2.60
CA ASN A 298 -13.91 -6.69 -2.17
C ASN A 298 -14.03 -7.90 -3.10
N ASP A 299 -13.82 -7.72 -4.40
CA ASP A 299 -13.81 -8.82 -5.36
C ASP A 299 -12.64 -9.77 -5.15
N LEU A 300 -11.46 -9.24 -4.84
CA LEU A 300 -10.26 -10.04 -4.54
C LEU A 300 -10.44 -10.85 -3.25
N TYR A 301 -10.93 -10.25 -2.17
CA TYR A 301 -11.26 -10.98 -0.93
C TYR A 301 -12.33 -12.05 -1.18
N ARG A 302 -13.39 -11.72 -1.94
CA ARG A 302 -14.45 -12.66 -2.28
C ARG A 302 -13.92 -13.87 -3.04
N ARG A 303 -12.98 -13.68 -3.98
CA ARG A 303 -12.30 -14.78 -4.68
C ARG A 303 -11.56 -15.69 -3.69
N VAL A 304 -10.77 -15.12 -2.78
CA VAL A 304 -10.04 -15.89 -1.76
C VAL A 304 -11.00 -16.70 -0.89
N ILE A 305 -12.06 -16.08 -0.36
CA ILE A 305 -13.05 -16.75 0.50
C ILE A 305 -13.76 -17.88 -0.25
N ASN A 306 -14.23 -17.64 -1.48
CA ASN A 306 -14.90 -18.65 -2.29
C ASN A 306 -14.01 -19.87 -2.55
N ARG A 307 -12.74 -19.65 -2.90
CA ARG A 307 -11.78 -20.72 -3.16
C ARG A 307 -11.41 -21.48 -1.89
N ASN A 308 -11.20 -20.76 -0.79
CA ASN A 308 -10.93 -21.36 0.51
C ASN A 308 -12.10 -22.25 0.97
N ASN A 309 -13.34 -21.76 0.90
CA ASN A 309 -14.53 -22.52 1.27
C ASN A 309 -14.75 -23.73 0.34
N ARG A 310 -14.45 -23.59 -0.95
CA ARG A 310 -14.48 -24.72 -1.89
C ARG A 310 -13.45 -25.78 -1.53
N LEU A 311 -12.23 -25.40 -1.16
CA LEU A 311 -11.21 -26.35 -0.70
C LEU A 311 -11.62 -27.03 0.61
N LYS A 312 -12.22 -26.33 1.57
CA LYS A 312 -12.77 -26.95 2.80
C LYS A 312 -13.77 -28.06 2.45
N LYS A 313 -14.75 -27.77 1.58
CA LYS A 313 -15.74 -28.75 1.11
C LYS A 313 -15.11 -29.93 0.36
N LEU A 314 -14.11 -29.67 -0.49
CA LEU A 314 -13.42 -30.75 -1.21
C LEU A 314 -12.64 -31.68 -0.28
N LYS A 315 -12.06 -31.14 0.81
CA LYS A 315 -11.43 -31.95 1.86
C LYS A 315 -12.46 -32.78 2.63
N GLU A 316 -13.63 -32.22 2.95
CA GLU A 316 -14.72 -32.94 3.63
C GLU A 316 -15.24 -34.13 2.81
N ILE A 317 -15.27 -33.99 1.48
CA ILE A 317 -15.74 -35.04 0.55
C ILE A 317 -14.61 -36.02 0.18
N ASN A 318 -13.38 -35.86 0.71
CA ASN A 318 -12.20 -36.64 0.32
C ASN A 318 -11.99 -36.69 -1.20
N ALA A 319 -12.08 -35.53 -1.86
CA ALA A 319 -11.86 -35.43 -3.30
C ALA A 319 -10.44 -35.88 -3.69
N PRO A 320 -10.24 -36.43 -4.91
CA PRO A 320 -8.92 -36.84 -5.39
C PRO A 320 -7.85 -35.74 -5.33
N ASP A 321 -6.60 -36.15 -5.10
CA ASP A 321 -5.46 -35.24 -4.91
C ASP A 321 -5.25 -34.26 -6.08
N VAL A 322 -5.53 -34.68 -7.32
CA VAL A 322 -5.41 -33.81 -8.50
C VAL A 322 -6.34 -32.60 -8.39
N ILE A 323 -7.56 -32.80 -7.90
CA ILE A 323 -8.54 -31.72 -7.71
C ILE A 323 -8.11 -30.83 -6.54
N LEU A 324 -7.64 -31.43 -5.43
CA LEU A 324 -7.15 -30.68 -4.28
C LEU A 324 -5.94 -29.81 -4.65
N ARG A 325 -4.98 -30.34 -5.42
CA ARG A 325 -3.80 -29.59 -5.89
C ARG A 325 -4.19 -28.42 -6.77
N ASN A 326 -5.11 -28.62 -7.70
CA ASN A 326 -5.59 -27.53 -8.56
C ASN A 326 -6.31 -26.44 -7.73
N GLU A 327 -7.16 -26.80 -6.76
CA GLU A 327 -7.81 -25.79 -5.92
C GLU A 327 -6.81 -25.08 -4.99
N LYS A 328 -5.81 -25.77 -4.44
CA LYS A 328 -4.70 -25.16 -3.68
C LYS A 328 -3.92 -24.16 -4.54
N ARG A 329 -3.61 -24.50 -5.81
CA ARG A 329 -2.97 -23.60 -6.78
C ARG A 329 -3.81 -22.35 -7.02
N ILE A 330 -5.12 -22.50 -7.25
CA ILE A 330 -6.02 -21.38 -7.49
C ILE A 330 -6.15 -20.48 -6.24
N ILE A 331 -6.10 -21.04 -5.02
CA ILE A 331 -6.04 -20.24 -3.79
C ILE A 331 -4.74 -19.42 -3.75
N GLN A 332 -3.59 -20.02 -4.05
CA GLN A 332 -2.31 -19.31 -4.13
C GLN A 332 -2.41 -18.12 -5.08
N GLU A 333 -2.92 -18.33 -6.31
CA GLU A 333 -3.13 -17.27 -7.30
C GLU A 333 -4.13 -16.19 -6.84
N ALA A 334 -5.20 -16.58 -6.13
CA ALA A 334 -6.17 -15.63 -5.59
C ALA A 334 -5.56 -14.71 -4.52
N VAL A 335 -4.72 -15.26 -3.65
CA VAL A 335 -4.00 -14.50 -2.62
C VAL A 335 -2.90 -13.64 -3.23
N ASP A 336 -2.19 -14.15 -4.23
CA ASP A 336 -1.23 -13.41 -5.03
C ASP A 336 -1.87 -12.17 -5.65
N ALA A 337 -3.04 -12.33 -6.27
CA ALA A 337 -3.81 -11.22 -6.85
C ALA A 337 -4.33 -10.23 -5.80
N LEU A 338 -4.71 -10.71 -4.60
CA LEU A 338 -5.14 -9.84 -3.49
C LEU A 338 -3.99 -8.94 -3.01
N ILE A 339 -2.79 -9.51 -2.84
CA ILE A 339 -1.63 -8.80 -2.31
C ILE A 339 -1.00 -7.92 -3.39
N ASP A 340 -0.62 -8.49 -4.52
CA ASP A 340 0.04 -7.78 -5.63
C ASP A 340 -0.32 -8.40 -7.00
N ASN A 341 -1.41 -7.89 -7.59
CA ASN A 341 -1.90 -8.35 -8.90
C ASN A 341 -0.93 -8.03 -10.05
N SER A 342 -0.05 -7.02 -9.88
CA SER A 342 0.92 -6.66 -10.92
C SER A 342 2.00 -7.71 -11.09
N ILE A 343 2.49 -8.27 -9.97
CA ILE A 343 3.53 -9.31 -9.95
C ILE A 343 2.93 -10.68 -10.32
N ALA A 344 1.67 -10.94 -9.96
CA ALA A 344 0.98 -12.19 -10.28
C ALA A 344 0.93 -12.46 -11.80
N LYS A 345 0.76 -11.40 -12.61
CA LYS A 345 0.56 -11.47 -14.06
C LYS A 345 1.79 -11.74 -14.91
N GLN A 346 3.00 -11.81 -14.35
CA GLN A 346 4.21 -12.04 -15.15
C GLN A 346 4.23 -13.40 -15.88
N ASN A 347 3.41 -14.38 -15.47
CA ASN A 347 3.40 -15.73 -16.05
C ASN A 347 2.10 -16.15 -16.76
N ASP A 348 1.01 -15.37 -16.70
CA ASP A 348 -0.28 -15.75 -17.32
C ASP A 348 -0.76 -14.73 -18.36
N SER A 349 -0.44 -15.02 -19.61
CA SER A 349 -1.19 -14.57 -20.78
C SER A 349 -2.42 -15.47 -20.97
N ALA A 350 -3.54 -15.20 -20.29
CA ALA A 350 -4.92 -15.36 -20.81
C ALA A 350 -6.02 -15.28 -19.74
N ALA A 351 -7.20 -14.86 -20.21
CA ALA A 351 -8.53 -15.02 -19.61
C ALA A 351 -8.92 -14.09 -18.43
N MET A 352 -9.04 -12.79 -18.73
CA MET A 352 -10.02 -11.95 -18.03
C MET A 352 -11.20 -11.64 -18.97
N SER A 353 -12.40 -11.81 -18.41
CA SER A 353 -13.73 -11.49 -18.96
C SER A 353 -13.77 -10.20 -19.80
N GLN A 354 -14.46 -10.27 -20.95
CA GLN A 354 -14.76 -9.17 -21.87
C GLN A 354 -15.46 -7.95 -21.23
N SER A 355 -15.99 -8.06 -20.00
CA SER A 355 -16.75 -6.99 -19.33
C SER A 355 -15.86 -5.96 -18.59
N GLN A 356 -14.61 -6.28 -18.25
CA GLN A 356 -13.69 -5.31 -17.62
C GLN A 356 -12.29 -5.42 -18.22
N LYS A 357 -11.99 -4.60 -19.22
CA LYS A 357 -10.64 -4.44 -19.80
C LYS A 357 -9.59 -3.93 -18.81
N ARG A 358 -9.98 -3.52 -17.59
CA ARG A 358 -9.09 -2.95 -16.57
C ARG A 358 -8.71 -4.03 -15.53
N PRO A 359 -7.41 -4.15 -15.17
CA PRO A 359 -7.00 -4.98 -14.03
C PRO A 359 -7.55 -4.44 -12.70
N LEU A 360 -8.00 -5.34 -11.83
CA LEU A 360 -8.40 -5.02 -10.46
C LEU A 360 -7.19 -4.51 -9.66
N LYS A 361 -7.37 -3.45 -8.88
CA LYS A 361 -6.33 -2.91 -7.98
C LYS A 361 -6.17 -3.79 -6.74
N SER A 362 -4.93 -4.22 -6.47
CA SER A 362 -4.55 -5.01 -5.29
C SER A 362 -4.22 -4.13 -4.07
N LEU A 363 -3.93 -4.75 -2.92
CA LEU A 363 -3.48 -4.03 -1.72
C LEU A 363 -2.19 -3.23 -1.99
N SER A 364 -1.24 -3.81 -2.72
CA SER A 364 0.02 -3.16 -3.09
C SER A 364 -0.19 -1.96 -4.02
N ASP A 365 -1.13 -2.07 -4.97
CA ASP A 365 -1.43 -0.99 -5.92
C ASP A 365 -2.02 0.25 -5.23
N ASN A 366 -2.72 0.06 -4.11
CA ASN A 366 -3.22 1.17 -3.31
C ASN A 366 -2.10 1.94 -2.60
N LEU A 367 -0.91 1.35 -2.44
CA LEU A 367 0.25 2.01 -1.83
C LEU A 367 1.16 2.65 -2.88
N LYS A 368 1.33 1.99 -4.03
CA LYS A 368 2.22 2.38 -5.12
C LYS A 368 1.56 3.45 -6.02
N SER A 369 2.36 4.08 -6.89
CA SER A 369 1.93 5.06 -7.93
C SER A 369 1.63 6.50 -7.46
N LYS A 370 1.38 7.40 -8.43
CA LYS A 370 0.94 8.78 -8.19
C LYS A 370 -0.43 8.86 -7.49
N GLN A 371 -1.29 7.88 -7.73
CA GLN A 371 -2.62 7.76 -7.10
C GLN A 371 -2.60 6.91 -5.82
N GLY A 372 -1.43 6.44 -5.40
CA GLY A 372 -1.28 5.65 -4.18
C GLY A 372 -1.42 6.49 -2.93
N LEU A 373 -1.71 5.83 -1.82
CA LEU A 373 -1.94 6.44 -0.51
C LEU A 373 -0.80 7.37 -0.07
N PHE A 374 0.46 6.96 -0.28
CA PHE A 374 1.62 7.75 0.13
C PHE A 374 1.71 9.09 -0.60
N ARG A 375 1.54 9.12 -1.92
CA ARG A 375 1.71 10.35 -2.70
C ARG A 375 0.47 11.22 -2.69
N GLN A 376 -0.71 10.62 -2.86
CA GLN A 376 -1.95 11.36 -3.04
C GLN A 376 -2.61 11.75 -1.71
N ASN A 377 -2.43 10.96 -0.65
CA ASN A 377 -3.16 11.15 0.61
C ASN A 377 -2.27 11.49 1.81
N LEU A 378 -0.96 11.20 1.76
CA LEU A 378 -0.03 11.59 2.83
C LEU A 378 0.74 12.87 2.48
N LEU A 379 1.41 12.91 1.31
CA LEU A 379 2.20 14.08 0.90
C LEU A 379 1.34 15.26 0.41
N GLY A 380 0.32 14.97 -0.39
CA GLY A 380 -0.69 15.95 -0.78
C GLY A 380 -2.01 15.67 -0.06
N LYS A 381 -2.71 16.72 0.36
CA LYS A 381 -4.08 16.63 0.89
C LYS A 381 -4.90 17.80 0.40
N ARG A 382 -6.21 17.58 0.31
CA ARG A 382 -7.15 18.70 0.28
C ARG A 382 -7.18 19.31 1.67
N VAL A 383 -7.14 20.63 1.73
CA VAL A 383 -7.09 21.39 2.99
C VAL A 383 -8.29 22.32 3.03
N ASP A 384 -8.89 22.43 4.22
CA ASP A 384 -9.92 23.43 4.48
C ASP A 384 -9.29 24.83 4.52
N TYR A 385 -10.12 25.88 4.64
CA TYR A 385 -9.66 27.28 4.67
C TYR A 385 -8.80 27.65 3.44
N SER A 386 -9.21 27.15 2.28
CA SER A 386 -8.56 27.41 1.01
C SER A 386 -9.56 27.81 -0.07
N GLY A 387 -9.09 28.61 -1.03
CA GLY A 387 -9.87 29.12 -2.15
C GLY A 387 -9.04 29.19 -3.42
N ARG A 388 -9.67 29.41 -4.56
CA ARG A 388 -8.98 29.65 -5.83
C ARG A 388 -9.79 30.64 -6.67
N SER A 389 -9.10 31.58 -7.31
CA SER A 389 -9.70 32.42 -8.36
C SER A 389 -8.65 32.80 -9.40
N VAL A 390 -9.12 33.38 -10.50
CA VAL A 390 -8.30 33.99 -11.54
C VAL A 390 -7.56 35.19 -10.96
N ILE A 391 -6.32 35.39 -11.39
CA ILE A 391 -5.52 36.55 -10.97
C ILE A 391 -5.59 37.69 -11.98
N VAL A 392 -5.53 38.91 -11.47
CA VAL A 392 -5.43 40.14 -12.25
C VAL A 392 -4.30 41.00 -11.66
N VAL A 393 -3.77 41.92 -12.47
CA VAL A 393 -2.70 42.81 -12.02
C VAL A 393 -3.23 43.83 -11.02
N GLY A 394 -2.52 44.00 -9.90
CA GLY A 394 -2.80 45.03 -8.89
C GLY A 394 -1.63 46.01 -8.78
N PRO A 395 -1.52 47.01 -9.67
CA PRO A 395 -0.37 47.92 -9.71
C PRO A 395 -0.32 48.88 -8.52
N GLU A 396 -1.46 49.15 -7.86
CA GLU A 396 -1.55 50.03 -6.69
C GLU A 396 -1.16 49.33 -5.37
N LEU A 397 -1.03 48.00 -5.39
CA LEU A 397 -0.69 47.22 -4.22
C LEU A 397 0.77 47.45 -3.81
N ARG A 398 1.05 47.34 -2.51
CA ARG A 398 2.44 47.19 -2.05
C ARG A 398 2.93 45.76 -2.28
N LEU A 399 4.24 45.57 -2.31
CA LEU A 399 4.85 44.25 -2.57
C LEU A 399 4.39 43.16 -1.58
N ASN A 400 4.10 43.53 -0.33
CA ASN A 400 3.60 42.60 0.70
C ASN A 400 2.08 42.46 0.70
N GLN A 401 1.34 43.09 -0.21
CA GLN A 401 -0.13 43.09 -0.22
C GLN A 401 -0.68 42.27 -1.39
N CYS A 402 -1.88 41.71 -1.19
CA CYS A 402 -2.67 41.12 -2.27
C CYS A 402 -4.13 41.56 -2.13
N GLY A 403 -4.82 41.71 -3.25
CA GLY A 403 -6.26 41.98 -3.22
C GLY A 403 -7.05 40.67 -3.19
N LEU A 404 -7.86 40.48 -2.16
CA LEU A 404 -8.79 39.36 -2.04
C LEU A 404 -10.24 39.80 -2.27
N PRO A 405 -10.98 39.10 -3.13
CA PRO A 405 -12.43 39.31 -3.28
C PRO A 405 -13.16 39.22 -1.96
N LYS A 406 -14.03 40.19 -1.68
CA LYS A 406 -14.87 40.26 -0.47
C LYS A 406 -15.60 38.94 -0.19
N HIS A 407 -16.25 38.35 -1.18
CA HIS A 407 -16.98 37.09 -1.02
C HIS A 407 -16.06 35.90 -0.69
N MET A 408 -14.88 35.84 -1.31
CA MET A 408 -13.91 34.78 -1.01
C MET A 408 -13.36 34.93 0.42
N ALA A 409 -12.98 36.15 0.80
CA ALA A 409 -12.47 36.42 2.13
C ALA A 409 -13.51 36.11 3.22
N LEU A 410 -14.79 36.45 3.00
CA LEU A 410 -15.86 36.15 3.94
C LEU A 410 -15.98 34.64 4.22
N GLU A 411 -15.88 33.79 3.20
CA GLU A 411 -15.90 32.33 3.38
C GLU A 411 -14.64 31.80 4.07
N LEU A 412 -13.47 32.27 3.65
CA LEU A 412 -12.18 31.85 4.23
C LEU A 412 -12.06 32.20 5.72
N PHE A 413 -12.59 33.36 6.12
CA PHE A 413 -12.52 33.86 7.49
C PHE A 413 -13.82 33.67 8.28
N ARG A 414 -14.79 32.91 7.75
CA ARG A 414 -16.14 32.75 8.31
C ARG A 414 -16.15 32.46 9.83
N PRO A 415 -15.35 31.53 10.38
CA PRO A 415 -15.38 31.28 11.83
C PRO A 415 -14.90 32.46 12.69
N PHE A 416 -13.93 33.23 12.19
CA PHE A 416 -13.42 34.41 12.89
C PHE A 416 -14.46 35.54 12.91
N VAL A 417 -15.17 35.72 11.79
CA VAL A 417 -16.28 36.68 11.68
C VAL A 417 -17.42 36.27 12.61
N ILE A 418 -17.80 34.98 12.67
CA ILE A 418 -18.81 34.49 13.63
C ILE A 418 -18.40 34.82 15.06
N SER A 419 -17.13 34.59 15.43
CA SER A 419 -16.62 34.93 16.77
C SER A 419 -16.77 36.41 17.08
N LYS A 420 -16.49 37.29 16.11
CA LYS A 420 -16.64 38.74 16.27
C LYS A 420 -18.09 39.20 16.39
N ILE A 421 -19.00 38.63 15.59
CA ILE A 421 -20.44 38.91 15.67
C ILE A 421 -20.99 38.57 17.06
N LEU A 422 -20.58 37.44 17.63
CA LEU A 422 -20.99 37.02 18.98
C LEU A 422 -20.41 37.94 20.06
N GLN A 423 -19.14 38.37 19.91
CA GLN A 423 -18.51 39.32 20.85
C GLN A 423 -19.14 40.71 20.82
N ALA A 424 -19.62 41.14 19.65
CA ALA A 424 -20.33 42.40 19.47
C ALA A 424 -21.82 42.32 19.83
N GLU A 425 -22.30 41.17 20.32
CA GLU A 425 -23.69 40.91 20.72
C GLU A 425 -24.75 41.13 19.60
N LEU A 426 -24.33 41.17 18.34
CA LEU A 426 -25.25 41.26 17.19
C LEU A 426 -26.04 39.96 16.97
N ALA A 427 -25.50 38.83 17.44
CA ALA A 427 -26.21 37.57 17.50
C ALA A 427 -25.88 36.82 18.79
N PHE A 428 -26.86 36.08 19.32
CA PHE A 428 -26.70 35.30 20.55
C PHE A 428 -26.29 33.85 20.31
N ASN A 429 -26.32 33.37 19.06
CA ASN A 429 -25.97 32.00 18.72
C ASN A 429 -25.32 31.90 17.33
N ILE A 430 -24.60 30.80 17.09
CA ILE A 430 -23.88 30.53 15.84
C ILE A 430 -24.82 30.51 14.62
N ARG A 431 -26.08 30.07 14.80
CA ARG A 431 -27.06 30.02 13.70
C ARG A 431 -27.49 31.43 13.27
N GLY A 432 -27.74 32.32 14.22
CA GLY A 432 -28.06 33.72 13.99
C GLY A 432 -26.90 34.45 13.34
N ALA A 433 -25.67 34.21 13.82
CA ALA A 433 -24.47 34.76 13.18
C ALA A 433 -24.31 34.29 11.73
N ASN A 434 -24.55 33.00 11.44
CA ASN A 434 -24.52 32.50 10.06
C ASN A 434 -25.60 33.16 9.19
N LYS A 435 -26.80 33.40 9.74
CA LYS A 435 -27.88 34.09 9.03
C LYS A 435 -27.47 35.53 8.64
N LEU A 436 -26.85 36.27 9.57
CA LEU A 436 -26.34 37.63 9.28
C LEU A 436 -25.24 37.62 8.20
N ILE A 437 -24.36 36.62 8.22
CA ILE A 437 -23.32 36.43 7.19
C ILE A 437 -23.95 36.13 5.82
N GLU A 438 -25.00 35.30 5.79
CA GLU A 438 -25.74 34.98 4.54
C GLU A 438 -26.50 36.19 4.01
N GLU A 439 -27.06 37.04 4.89
CA GLU A 439 -27.73 38.30 4.55
C GLU A 439 -26.76 39.41 4.12
N ARG A 440 -25.44 39.24 4.37
CA ARG A 440 -24.36 40.16 3.94
C ARG A 440 -24.56 41.60 4.43
N THR A 441 -24.96 41.76 5.69
CA THR A 441 -25.18 43.09 6.29
C THR A 441 -23.90 43.95 6.29
N PRO A 442 -24.01 45.29 6.26
CA PRO A 442 -22.85 46.19 6.31
C PRO A 442 -21.90 45.94 7.49
N GLU A 443 -22.46 45.57 8.64
CA GLU A 443 -21.72 45.26 9.87
C GLU A 443 -20.77 44.08 9.68
N VAL A 444 -21.19 43.05 8.93
CA VAL A 444 -20.36 41.87 8.63
C VAL A 444 -19.14 42.27 7.81
N TRP A 445 -19.28 43.21 6.87
CA TRP A 445 -18.15 43.69 6.07
C TRP A 445 -17.15 44.48 6.91
N ALA A 446 -17.63 45.33 7.83
CA ALA A 446 -16.77 46.05 8.76
C ALA A 446 -16.01 45.09 9.70
N MET A 447 -16.68 44.06 10.22
CA MET A 447 -16.04 43.03 11.03
C MET A 447 -15.04 42.20 10.25
N LEU A 448 -15.33 41.88 9.00
CA LEU A 448 -14.40 41.16 8.13
C LEU A 448 -13.11 41.97 7.93
N GLU A 449 -13.21 43.28 7.69
CA GLU A 449 -12.05 44.16 7.55
C GLU A 449 -11.19 44.18 8.82
N GLU A 450 -11.82 44.25 10.00
CA GLU A 450 -11.12 44.16 11.29
C GLU A 450 -10.41 42.82 11.49
N VAL A 451 -11.07 41.70 11.17
CA VAL A 451 -10.52 40.33 11.31
C VAL A 451 -9.30 40.12 10.43
N ILE A 452 -9.31 40.68 9.23
CA ILE A 452 -8.27 40.53 8.21
C ILE A 452 -7.04 41.39 8.55
N GLN A 453 -7.23 42.48 9.29
CA GLN A 453 -6.17 43.41 9.62
C GLN A 453 -4.99 42.71 10.35
N GLY A 454 -3.79 42.88 9.80
CA GLY A 454 -2.56 42.30 10.36
C GLY A 454 -2.38 40.80 10.14
N LYS A 455 -3.35 40.10 9.53
CA LYS A 455 -3.20 38.69 9.14
C LYS A 455 -2.47 38.56 7.81
N TYR A 456 -1.88 37.38 7.59
CA TYR A 456 -1.29 36.98 6.33
C TYR A 456 -2.07 35.82 5.71
N VAL A 457 -2.11 35.80 4.38
CA VAL A 457 -2.62 34.70 3.56
C VAL A 457 -1.52 34.21 2.63
N LEU A 458 -1.54 32.92 2.28
CA LEU A 458 -0.59 32.34 1.34
C LEU A 458 -1.21 32.28 -0.05
N LEU A 459 -0.51 32.82 -1.04
CA LEU A 459 -0.84 32.64 -2.45
C LEU A 459 0.08 31.58 -3.06
N ASN A 460 -0.50 30.68 -3.85
CA ASN A 460 0.23 29.62 -4.54
C ASN A 460 -0.25 29.51 -5.99
N ARG A 461 0.70 29.40 -6.93
CA ARG A 461 0.44 29.03 -8.33
C ARG A 461 1.03 27.66 -8.64
N ALA A 462 0.22 26.78 -9.19
CA ALA A 462 0.69 25.48 -9.68
C ALA A 462 1.17 25.60 -11.13
N PRO A 463 2.26 24.91 -11.53
CA PRO A 463 3.11 24.03 -10.72
C PRO A 463 4.10 24.81 -9.84
N THR A 464 4.23 24.41 -8.57
CA THR A 464 5.20 25.00 -7.63
C THR A 464 6.59 24.41 -7.86
N LEU A 465 7.44 25.12 -8.63
CA LEU A 465 8.79 24.63 -8.99
C LEU A 465 9.84 24.88 -7.90
N HIS A 466 9.67 25.94 -7.12
CA HIS A 466 10.56 26.33 -6.04
C HIS A 466 9.76 27.02 -4.92
N ARG A 467 10.38 27.24 -3.75
CA ARG A 467 9.70 27.80 -2.57
C ARG A 467 8.96 29.12 -2.83
N LEU A 468 9.50 29.97 -3.71
CA LEU A 468 8.88 31.27 -4.05
C LEU A 468 7.58 31.15 -4.87
N GLY A 469 7.19 29.94 -5.29
CA GLY A 469 5.88 29.70 -5.86
C GLY A 469 4.76 29.67 -4.80
N ILE A 470 5.12 29.80 -3.51
CA ILE A 470 4.20 30.09 -2.41
C ILE A 470 4.77 31.28 -1.63
N GLN A 471 4.00 32.36 -1.52
CA GLN A 471 4.40 33.53 -0.72
C GLN A 471 3.24 34.04 0.12
N ALA A 472 3.58 34.69 1.22
CA ALA A 472 2.60 35.30 2.11
C ALA A 472 2.39 36.78 1.79
N PHE A 473 1.14 37.21 1.87
CA PHE A 473 0.70 38.57 1.62
C PHE A 473 -0.30 39.02 2.67
N ASN A 474 -0.35 40.33 2.91
CA ASN A 474 -1.40 41.00 3.64
C ASN A 474 -2.61 41.18 2.71
N PRO A 475 -3.73 40.52 2.99
CA PRO A 475 -4.95 40.67 2.21
C PRO A 475 -5.57 42.07 2.36
N ILE A 476 -5.95 42.67 1.24
CA ILE A 476 -6.80 43.85 1.15
C ILE A 476 -8.12 43.43 0.51
N LEU A 477 -9.24 43.86 1.08
CA LEU A 477 -10.55 43.58 0.53
C LEU A 477 -10.77 44.40 -0.75
N ILE A 478 -11.08 43.71 -1.84
CA ILE A 478 -11.39 44.32 -3.14
C ILE A 478 -12.77 43.90 -3.62
N GLU A 479 -13.35 44.75 -4.47
CA GLU A 479 -14.57 44.43 -5.22
C GLU A 479 -14.26 43.47 -6.38
N GLY A 480 -15.30 42.75 -6.81
CA GLY A 480 -15.19 41.75 -7.89
C GLY A 480 -14.80 40.36 -7.37
N ASN A 481 -14.38 39.49 -8.31
CA ASN A 481 -14.16 38.06 -8.05
C ASN A 481 -12.73 37.59 -8.32
N ALA A 482 -11.85 38.43 -8.88
CA ALA A 482 -10.48 38.09 -9.22
C ALA A 482 -9.51 38.52 -8.12
N ILE A 483 -8.44 37.75 -7.91
CA ILE A 483 -7.39 38.07 -6.95
C ILE A 483 -6.43 39.08 -7.59
N GLN A 484 -6.14 40.19 -6.92
CA GLN A 484 -5.12 41.12 -7.40
C GLN A 484 -3.74 40.73 -6.87
N VAL A 485 -2.77 40.62 -7.77
CA VAL A 485 -1.39 40.26 -7.46
C VAL A 485 -0.45 41.38 -7.89
N HIS A 486 0.56 41.65 -7.07
CA HIS A 486 1.58 42.65 -7.38
C HIS A 486 2.42 42.23 -8.61
N PRO A 487 2.64 43.11 -9.61
CA PRO A 487 3.29 42.72 -10.87
C PRO A 487 4.73 42.21 -10.69
N LEU A 488 5.48 42.72 -9.71
CA LEU A 488 6.87 42.29 -9.47
C LEU A 488 7.00 40.87 -8.90
N VAL A 489 5.96 40.28 -8.31
CA VAL A 489 6.02 38.89 -7.82
C VAL A 489 5.66 37.86 -8.90
N CYS A 490 5.12 38.29 -10.04
CA CYS A 490 4.71 37.41 -11.14
C CYS A 490 5.85 36.52 -11.64
N GLN A 491 7.08 37.04 -11.69
CA GLN A 491 8.24 36.24 -12.11
C GLN A 491 8.54 35.09 -11.14
N ALA A 492 8.34 35.30 -9.84
CA ALA A 492 8.49 34.24 -8.84
C ALA A 492 7.43 33.14 -8.99
N PHE A 493 6.19 33.51 -9.32
CA PHE A 493 5.12 32.54 -9.57
C PHE A 493 5.14 31.96 -11.00
N ASN A 494 6.00 32.50 -11.87
CA ASN A 494 5.95 32.33 -13.32
C ASN A 494 4.53 32.59 -13.87
N ALA A 495 3.85 33.58 -13.30
CA ALA A 495 2.44 33.90 -13.54
C ALA A 495 2.28 34.94 -14.63
N ASP A 496 1.27 34.76 -15.46
CA ASP A 496 0.74 35.75 -16.40
C ASP A 496 -0.74 36.03 -16.07
N PHE A 497 -1.38 36.85 -16.90
CA PHE A 497 -2.74 37.35 -16.67
C PHE A 497 -3.69 36.99 -17.82
N ASP A 498 -3.50 35.83 -18.44
CA ASP A 498 -4.30 35.34 -19.58
C ASP A 498 -5.44 34.38 -19.18
N GLY A 499 -5.68 34.23 -17.86
CA GLY A 499 -6.64 33.27 -17.29
C GLY A 499 -6.05 32.41 -16.17
N ASP A 500 -4.77 32.59 -15.88
CA ASP A 500 -4.05 32.02 -14.75
C ASP A 500 -4.82 32.12 -13.42
N GLN A 501 -4.71 31.06 -12.62
CA GLN A 501 -5.40 30.96 -11.32
C GLN A 501 -4.41 30.73 -10.18
N MET A 502 -4.69 31.35 -9.04
CA MET A 502 -3.93 31.12 -7.80
C MET A 502 -4.82 30.60 -6.69
N ALA A 503 -4.27 29.70 -5.89
CA ALA A 503 -4.89 29.21 -4.67
C ALA A 503 -4.50 30.13 -3.49
N VAL A 504 -5.46 30.34 -2.60
CA VAL A 504 -5.30 31.08 -1.34
C VAL A 504 -5.41 30.09 -0.18
N TYR A 505 -4.54 30.21 0.81
CA TYR A 505 -4.62 29.46 2.06
C TYR A 505 -4.54 30.40 3.26
N VAL A 506 -5.32 30.12 4.30
CA VAL A 506 -5.31 30.91 5.55
C VAL A 506 -4.58 30.12 6.65
N PRO A 507 -3.39 30.59 7.09
CA PRO A 507 -2.75 30.08 8.30
C PRO A 507 -3.63 30.39 9.53
N LEU A 508 -3.96 29.37 10.33
CA LEU A 508 -4.88 29.54 11.45
C LEU A 508 -4.17 29.81 12.79
N LEU A 509 -3.11 29.04 13.07
CA LEU A 509 -2.36 29.13 14.32
C LEU A 509 -1.48 30.39 14.35
N GLU A 510 -1.14 30.86 15.55
CA GLU A 510 -0.28 32.02 15.73
C GLU A 510 1.13 31.76 15.19
N GLU A 511 1.65 30.55 15.41
CA GLU A 511 2.94 30.10 14.89
C GLU A 511 2.94 30.08 13.36
N ALA A 512 1.84 29.62 12.74
CA ALA A 512 1.72 29.58 11.29
C ALA A 512 1.58 31.00 10.68
N GLN A 513 0.91 31.92 11.39
CA GLN A 513 0.87 33.33 11.03
C GLN A 513 2.23 34.01 11.18
N TRP A 514 2.98 33.66 12.24
CA TRP A 514 4.35 34.12 12.44
C TRP A 514 5.27 33.62 11.32
N GLU A 515 5.22 32.34 10.94
CA GLU A 515 5.97 31.79 9.80
C GLU A 515 5.62 32.49 8.49
N ALA A 516 4.33 32.75 8.25
CA ALA A 516 3.89 33.47 7.07
C ALA A 516 4.50 34.89 7.01
N LYS A 517 4.46 35.62 8.13
CA LYS A 517 4.99 36.99 8.25
C LYS A 517 6.53 37.06 8.23
N GLU A 518 7.19 36.11 8.87
CA GLU A 518 8.64 36.14 9.09
C GLU A 518 9.43 35.44 8.00
N LEU A 519 8.95 34.31 7.49
CA LEU A 519 9.70 33.48 6.56
C LEU A 519 9.17 33.58 5.13
N MET A 520 7.85 33.64 4.94
CA MET A 520 7.22 33.50 3.62
C MET A 520 6.77 34.83 2.98
N ALA A 521 6.81 35.94 3.72
CA ALA A 521 6.33 37.22 3.24
C ALA A 521 7.06 37.67 1.95
N ALA A 522 6.30 38.16 0.97
CA ALA A 522 6.83 38.52 -0.34
C ALA A 522 7.93 39.59 -0.28
N ASN A 523 7.81 40.55 0.65
CA ASN A 523 8.81 41.60 0.88
C ASN A 523 10.12 41.09 1.52
N LYS A 524 10.14 39.89 2.10
CA LYS A 524 11.36 39.26 2.65
C LYS A 524 12.06 38.34 1.65
N ASN A 525 11.36 37.95 0.60
CA ASN A 525 11.81 36.94 -0.36
C ASN A 525 12.13 37.55 -1.74
N LEU A 526 13.06 38.51 -1.77
CA LEU A 526 13.41 39.29 -2.97
C LEU A 526 14.45 38.61 -3.87
N LEU A 527 15.16 37.61 -3.36
CA LEU A 527 16.28 36.96 -4.04
C LEU A 527 15.95 35.50 -4.38
N LYS A 528 16.52 35.04 -5.49
CA LYS A 528 16.48 33.63 -5.88
C LYS A 528 17.30 32.80 -4.88
N PRO A 529 16.75 31.71 -4.31
CA PRO A 529 17.50 30.85 -3.39
C PRO A 529 18.70 30.12 -4.04
N GLN A 530 18.71 29.99 -5.37
CA GLN A 530 19.73 29.24 -6.10
C GLN A 530 21.05 30.00 -6.26
N ASN A 531 20.98 31.30 -6.59
CA ASN A 531 22.14 32.09 -6.98
C ASN A 531 22.20 33.47 -6.30
N GLY A 532 21.19 33.86 -5.52
CA GLY A 532 21.15 35.15 -4.83
C GLY A 532 20.75 36.33 -5.72
N ASP A 533 20.45 36.11 -7.01
CA ASP A 533 20.02 37.19 -7.90
C ASP A 533 18.63 37.71 -7.51
N PRO A 534 18.36 39.02 -7.69
CA PRO A 534 17.01 39.57 -7.51
C PRO A 534 15.98 38.90 -8.41
N ILE A 535 14.95 38.29 -7.79
CA ILE A 535 13.79 37.75 -8.53
C ILE A 535 12.71 38.81 -8.74
N VAL A 536 12.67 39.81 -7.87
CA VAL A 536 11.70 40.91 -7.90
C VAL A 536 12.38 42.07 -8.63
N HIS A 537 12.47 42.01 -9.95
CA HIS A 537 12.98 43.12 -10.77
C HIS A 537 11.89 43.68 -11.70
N PRO A 538 11.95 44.99 -12.02
CA PRO A 538 11.12 45.58 -13.06
C PRO A 538 11.16 44.78 -14.35
N SER A 539 10.00 44.57 -14.97
CA SER A 539 9.90 43.90 -16.27
C SER A 539 8.98 44.68 -17.19
N LYS A 540 9.14 44.46 -18.51
CA LYS A 540 8.29 45.01 -19.59
C LYS A 540 8.03 46.51 -19.40
N ASP A 541 6.80 46.89 -19.12
CA ASP A 541 6.30 48.27 -19.06
C ASP A 541 7.09 49.15 -18.09
N ILE A 542 7.50 48.60 -16.93
CA ILE A 542 8.29 49.34 -15.95
C ILE A 542 9.68 49.66 -16.51
N VAL A 543 10.31 48.69 -17.19
CA VAL A 543 11.63 48.88 -17.82
C VAL A 543 11.53 49.87 -18.97
N LEU A 544 10.47 49.79 -19.80
CA LEU A 544 10.24 50.73 -20.90
C LEU A 544 10.02 52.15 -20.38
N GLY A 545 9.23 52.32 -19.32
CA GLY A 545 8.99 53.61 -18.69
C GLY A 545 10.27 54.21 -18.11
N SER A 546 11.04 53.42 -17.36
CA SER A 546 12.35 53.86 -16.85
C SER A 546 13.32 54.20 -17.98
N TYR A 547 13.41 53.35 -19.02
CA TYR A 547 14.27 53.59 -20.17
C TYR A 547 13.93 54.91 -20.87
N TRP A 548 12.65 55.13 -21.17
CA TRP A 548 12.18 56.36 -21.82
C TRP A 548 12.49 57.60 -20.99
N MET A 549 12.25 57.53 -19.67
CA MET A 549 12.54 58.63 -18.74
C MET A 549 14.04 58.94 -18.63
N THR A 550 14.90 57.94 -18.78
CA THR A 550 16.37 58.10 -18.71
C THR A 550 17.04 58.33 -20.06
N LYS A 551 16.27 58.39 -21.14
CA LYS A 551 16.81 58.53 -22.49
C LYS A 551 17.15 60.00 -22.75
N SER A 552 18.42 60.29 -23.00
CA SER A 552 18.86 61.63 -23.43
C SER A 552 18.33 61.93 -24.84
N VAL A 553 17.67 63.07 -25.02
CA VAL A 553 17.24 63.58 -26.32
C VAL A 553 18.12 64.77 -26.70
N ASP A 554 18.83 64.67 -27.82
CA ASP A 554 19.73 65.73 -28.28
C ASP A 554 18.94 67.03 -28.56
N GLY A 555 19.26 68.08 -27.80
CA GLY A 555 18.65 69.41 -27.95
C GLY A 555 17.68 69.82 -26.84
N GLU A 556 17.35 68.93 -25.89
CA GLU A 556 16.54 69.28 -24.72
C GLU A 556 17.42 69.57 -23.49
N LEU A 557 17.03 70.56 -22.68
CA LEU A 557 17.71 70.95 -21.44
C LEU A 557 17.30 70.02 -20.29
N GLY A 558 17.67 68.74 -20.37
CA GLY A 558 17.44 67.75 -19.32
C GLY A 558 16.43 66.68 -19.69
#